data_AF-A0A534U706-F1
#
_entry.id   AF-A0A534U706-F1
#
_cell.length_a   1.000
_cell.length_b   1.000
_cell.length_c   1.000
_cell.angle_alpha   90.00
_cell.angle_beta   90.00
_cell.angle_gamma   90.00
#
_symmetry.space_group_name_H-M   'P 1'
#
loop_
_entity.id
_entity.type
_entity.pdbx_description
1 polymer ?
#
loop_
_entity_poly.entity_id
_entity_poly.type
_entity_poly.pdbx_seq_one_letter_code
_entity_poly.pdbx_strand_id
1 'polypeptide(L)'
;ELADGRVFSGAQAKAAGLVDELGGLEDATSLAWKRAGESGEPRVSRVRAHRRLWWLDLLGESLLPARTPLAGGLLFLYHGPLAD
;
A
#
# COMPACT_ATOMS: atom_id res chain seq x y z
N GLU A 1 7.55 0.92 -28.58
CA GLU A 1 7.75 2.11 -27.73
C GLU A 1 6.73 2.07 -26.60
N LEU A 2 7.21 1.87 -25.37
CA LEU A 2 6.42 1.92 -24.13
C LEU A 2 7.04 3.00 -23.24
N ALA A 3 6.25 3.56 -22.31
CA ALA A 3 6.66 4.64 -21.39
C ALA A 3 6.80 6.06 -21.98
N ASP A 4 5.93 6.42 -22.93
CA ASP A 4 5.81 7.79 -23.43
C ASP A 4 4.75 8.63 -22.67
N GLY A 5 4.26 8.13 -21.54
CA GLY A 5 3.30 8.80 -20.67
C GLY A 5 1.83 8.64 -21.05
N ARG A 6 1.51 7.89 -22.11
CA ARG A 6 0.11 7.63 -22.51
C ARG A 6 -0.61 6.73 -21.50
N VAL A 7 -1.92 6.96 -21.36
CA VAL A 7 -2.81 6.14 -20.53
C VAL A 7 -3.24 4.89 -21.30
N PHE A 8 -3.21 3.73 -20.64
CA PHE A 8 -3.65 2.46 -21.17
C PHE A 8 -4.88 1.98 -20.39
N SER A 9 -5.89 1.44 -21.09
CA SER A 9 -6.92 0.63 -20.43
C SER A 9 -6.31 -0.66 -19.90
N GLY A 10 -6.98 -1.34 -18.95
CA GLY A 10 -6.51 -2.62 -18.45
C GLY A 10 -6.25 -3.64 -19.57
N ALA A 11 -7.17 -3.74 -20.54
CA ALA A 11 -7.02 -4.64 -21.68
C ALA A 11 -5.81 -4.29 -22.56
N GLN A 12 -5.59 -2.99 -22.82
CA GLN A 12 -4.42 -2.53 -23.57
C GLN A 12 -3.12 -2.80 -22.80
N ALA A 13 -3.11 -2.56 -21.49
CA ALA A 13 -1.97 -2.81 -20.62
C ALA A 13 -1.61 -4.31 -20.61
N LYS A 14 -2.61 -5.20 -20.56
CA LYS A 14 -2.39 -6.65 -20.62
C LYS A 14 -1.82 -7.08 -21.97
N ALA A 15 -2.37 -6.58 -23.08
CA ALA A 15 -1.86 -6.88 -24.42
C ALA A 15 -0.41 -6.37 -24.62
N ALA A 16 -0.05 -5.27 -23.97
CA ALA A 16 1.29 -4.70 -23.97
C ALA A 16 2.26 -5.35 -22.94
N GLY A 17 1.80 -6.30 -22.12
CA GLY A 17 2.60 -6.95 -21.08
C GLY A 17 2.93 -6.07 -19.88
N LEU A 18 2.21 -4.97 -19.68
CA LEU A 18 2.39 -4.06 -18.54
C LEU A 18 1.72 -4.59 -17.26
N VAL A 19 0.73 -5.47 -17.39
CA VAL A 19 0.06 -6.16 -16.28
C VAL A 19 -0.05 -7.64 -16.60
N ASP A 20 0.01 -8.49 -15.57
CA ASP A 20 -0.05 -9.95 -15.75
C ASP A 20 -1.48 -10.42 -16.09
N GLU A 21 -2.46 -9.95 -15.32
CA GLU A 21 -3.84 -10.43 -15.36
C GLU A 21 -4.87 -9.30 -15.21
N LEU A 22 -6.10 -9.56 -15.64
CA LEU A 22 -7.25 -8.67 -15.45
C LEU A 22 -8.18 -9.31 -14.43
N GLY A 23 -8.64 -8.52 -13.46
CA GLY A 23 -9.52 -8.97 -12.40
C GLY A 23 -9.86 -7.86 -11.42
N GLY A 24 -10.63 -8.22 -10.40
CA GLY A 24 -11.01 -7.35 -9.30
C GLY A 24 -10.07 -7.47 -8.09
N LEU A 25 -10.51 -6.87 -6.98
CA LEU A 25 -9.80 -6.96 -5.70
C LEU A 25 -9.81 -8.40 -5.15
N GLU A 26 -10.93 -9.10 -5.34
CA GLU A 26 -11.14 -10.47 -4.89
C GLU A 26 -10.16 -11.42 -5.59
N ASP A 27 -9.99 -11.28 -6.91
CA ASP A 27 -9.04 -12.08 -7.70
C ASP A 27 -7.60 -11.84 -7.23
N ALA A 28 -7.22 -10.56 -7.08
CA ALA A 28 -5.90 -10.17 -6.62
C ALA A 28 -5.60 -10.71 -5.21
N THR A 29 -6.59 -10.65 -4.31
CA THR A 29 -6.44 -11.13 -2.93
C THR A 29 -6.34 -12.65 -2.89
N SER A 30 -7.21 -13.37 -3.61
CA SER A 30 -7.19 -14.83 -3.67
C SER A 30 -5.88 -15.36 -4.24
N LEU A 31 -5.38 -14.71 -5.29
CA LEU A 31 -4.12 -15.05 -5.93
C LEU A 31 -2.93 -14.80 -4.98
N ALA A 32 -2.92 -13.68 -4.25
CA ALA A 32 -1.91 -13.40 -3.25
C ALA A 32 -1.94 -14.42 -2.09
N TRP A 33 -3.13 -14.77 -1.60
CA TRP A 33 -3.33 -15.77 -0.53
C TRP A 33 -2.78 -17.14 -0.92
N LYS A 34 -3.12 -17.61 -2.12
CA LYS A 34 -2.60 -18.87 -2.68
C LYS A 34 -1.09 -18.83 -2.84
N ARG A 35 -0.53 -17.71 -3.32
CA ARG A 35 0.93 -17.55 -3.48
C ARG A 35 1.67 -17.50 -2.14
N ALA A 36 1.02 -17.04 -1.08
CA ALA A 36 1.55 -17.12 0.28
C ALA A 36 1.55 -18.55 0.85
N GLY A 37 1.00 -19.54 0.14
CA GLY A 37 0.90 -20.92 0.59
C GLY A 37 -0.24 -21.17 1.57
N GLU A 38 -1.15 -20.21 1.72
CA GLU A 38 -2.27 -20.29 2.65
C GLU A 38 -3.48 -20.99 2.01
N SER A 39 -4.31 -21.58 2.88
CA SER A 39 -5.54 -22.28 2.48
C SER A 39 -6.79 -21.54 3.00
N GLY A 40 -7.95 -21.82 2.42
CA GLY A 40 -9.21 -21.16 2.80
C GLY A 40 -9.37 -19.76 2.22
N GLU A 41 -10.28 -18.98 2.81
CA GLU A 41 -10.67 -17.66 2.32
C GLU A 41 -9.84 -16.54 2.99
N PRO A 42 -9.24 -15.61 2.22
CA PRO A 42 -8.44 -14.54 2.77
C PRO A 42 -9.29 -13.52 3.53
N ARG A 43 -8.84 -13.16 4.74
CA ARG A 43 -9.46 -12.08 5.52
C ARG A 43 -8.82 -10.75 5.18
N VAL A 44 -9.53 -9.90 4.43
CA VAL A 44 -9.06 -8.55 4.08
C VAL A 44 -9.56 -7.52 5.09
N SER A 45 -8.66 -6.70 5.62
CA SER A 45 -9.02 -5.56 6.46
C SER A 45 -8.30 -4.30 5.99
N ARG A 46 -8.99 -3.15 6.03
CA ARG A 46 -8.39 -1.86 5.71
C ARG A 46 -7.62 -1.36 6.92
N VAL A 47 -6.29 -1.31 6.81
CA VAL A 47 -5.46 -0.64 7.81
C VAL A 47 -5.70 0.86 7.69
N ARG A 48 -6.25 1.47 8.74
CA ARG A 48 -6.20 2.92 8.90
C ARG A 48 -5.02 3.23 9.81
N ALA A 49 -4.12 4.10 9.36
CA ALA A 49 -3.10 4.66 10.25
C ALA A 49 -3.83 5.30 11.44
N HIS A 50 -3.61 4.77 12.63
CA HIS A 50 -4.17 5.35 13.84
C HIS A 50 -3.53 6.73 14.01
N ARG A 51 -4.27 7.81 13.72
CA ARG A 51 -3.81 9.13 14.16
C ARG A 51 -3.80 9.07 15.68
N ARG A 52 -2.62 9.31 16.24
CA ARG A 52 -2.41 9.52 17.67
C ARG A 52 -3.46 10.50 18.19
N LEU A 53 -3.98 10.24 19.40
CA LEU A 53 -5.00 11.10 20.00
C LEU A 53 -4.42 12.51 20.17
N TRP A 54 -5.13 13.51 19.65
CA TRP A 54 -4.68 14.90 19.55
C TRP A 54 -4.20 15.51 20.89
N TRP A 55 -4.76 15.08 22.02
CA TRP A 55 -4.38 15.59 23.35
C TRP A 55 -3.01 15.10 23.81
N LEU A 56 -2.50 14.00 23.26
CA LEU A 56 -1.16 13.53 23.58
C LEU A 56 -0.08 14.44 22.98
N ASP A 57 -0.39 15.23 21.96
CA ASP A 57 0.55 16.22 21.41
C ASP A 57 0.73 17.41 22.38
N LEU A 58 -0.21 17.61 23.34
CA LEU A 58 -0.13 18.66 24.36
C LEU A 58 0.83 18.33 25.52
N LEU A 59 1.12 17.04 25.76
CA LEU A 59 2.02 16.61 26.84
C LEU A 59 3.52 16.84 26.53
N GLY A 60 3.83 17.26 25.29
CA GLY A 60 5.18 17.59 24.84
C GLY A 60 6.01 16.37 24.42
N GLU A 61 6.79 16.52 23.34
CA GLU A 61 7.62 15.47 22.72
C GLU A 61 8.69 14.86 23.66
N SER A 62 8.96 15.45 24.82
CA SER A 62 9.96 14.98 25.77
C SER A 62 9.51 13.79 26.63
N LEU A 63 8.20 13.60 26.82
CA LEU A 63 7.61 12.52 27.63
C LEU A 63 7.11 11.35 26.77
N LEU A 64 7.25 11.45 25.45
CA LEU A 64 6.66 10.55 24.49
C LEU A 64 7.77 10.00 23.61
N PRO A 65 7.76 8.70 23.26
CA PRO A 65 8.73 8.19 22.31
C PRO A 65 8.59 9.00 21.02
N ALA A 66 9.73 9.47 20.49
CA ALA A 66 9.77 10.20 19.23
C ALA A 66 8.89 9.47 18.21
N ARG A 67 8.18 10.22 17.35
CA ARG A 67 7.47 9.65 16.21
C ARG A 67 8.47 8.80 15.43
N THR A 68 8.55 7.51 15.74
CA THR A 68 9.21 6.58 14.86
C THR A 68 8.28 6.59 13.66
N PRO A 69 8.66 7.15 12.50
CA PRO A 69 7.98 6.73 11.30
C PRO A 69 8.15 5.22 11.35
N LEU A 70 7.06 4.48 11.49
CA LEU A 70 7.11 3.05 11.33
C LEU A 70 7.69 2.89 9.93
N ALA A 71 9.00 2.60 9.89
CA ALA A 71 9.79 2.48 8.70
C ALA A 71 9.40 1.15 8.06
N GLY A 72 8.15 1.06 7.61
CA GLY A 72 7.79 0.18 6.53
C GLY A 72 8.24 0.89 5.28
N GLY A 73 9.29 0.40 4.61
CA GLY A 73 9.81 0.96 3.36
C GLY A 73 8.73 1.21 2.29
N LEU A 74 7.58 0.52 2.39
CA LEU A 74 6.40 0.77 1.55
C LEU A 74 5.82 2.20 1.69
N LEU A 75 5.77 2.77 2.90
CA LEU A 75 5.24 4.12 3.12
C LEU A 75 6.19 5.20 2.59
N PHE A 76 7.51 4.98 2.70
CA PHE A 76 8.54 5.86 2.14
C PHE A 76 8.52 5.87 0.61
N LEU A 77 8.36 4.70 -0.02
CA LEU A 77 8.23 4.60 -1.49
C LEU A 77 7.00 5.34 -2.03
N TYR A 78 5.91 5.40 -1.27
CA TYR A 78 4.65 5.98 -1.73
C TYR A 78 4.55 7.50 -1.50
N HIS A 79 5.11 8.01 -0.40
CA HIS A 79 5.00 9.43 -0.05
C HIS A 79 6.25 10.26 -0.32
N GLY A 80 7.37 9.63 -0.67
CA GLY A 80 8.66 10.30 -0.78
C GLY A 80 9.23 10.69 0.60
N PRO A 81 10.44 11.26 0.65
CA PRO A 81 10.99 11.79 1.90
C PRO A 81 10.05 12.89 2.41
N LEU A 82 9.49 12.69 3.61
CA LEU A 82 8.73 13.73 4.30
C LEU A 82 9.69 14.90 4.55
N ALA A 83 9.60 15.93 3.72
CA ALA A 83 10.24 17.21 3.97
C ALA A 83 9.34 18.01 4.93
N ASP A 84 9.91 18.26 6.11
CA ASP A 84 9.52 19.12 7.25
C ASP A 84 8.06 19.08 7.76
#